data_AF-A0A2D8NA50-F1
#
_entry.id   AF-A0A2D8NA50-F1
#
_cell.length_a   1.000
_cell.length_b   1.000
_cell.length_c   1.000
_cell.angle_alpha   90.00
_cell.angle_beta   90.00
_cell.angle_gamma   90.00
#
_symmetry.space_group_name_H-M   'P 1'
#
loop_
_entity.id
_entity.type
_entity.pdbx_description
1 polymer ?
#
loop_
_entity_poly.entity_id
_entity_poly.type
_entity_poly.pdbx_seq_one_letter_code
_entity_poly.pdbx_strand_id
1 'polypeptide(L)'
;MSIFKRNPFGHNLYIKKWLIRIFGWLTHRRFKGFNQLKIEGSEILNNLPENKVLFVSNHQTYFADVVAMFHVFNASLSGRDDSIKNIGYIWHPKLN
;
A
#
# COMPACT_ATOMS: atom_id res chain seq x y z
N MET A 1 -17.61 6.93 -0.10
CA MET A 1 -17.86 5.51 0.25
C MET A 1 -18.92 5.46 1.32
N SER A 2 -19.93 4.60 1.17
CA SER A 2 -20.92 4.37 2.22
C SER A 2 -20.26 3.82 3.49
N ILE A 3 -20.66 4.33 4.65
CA ILE A 3 -20.13 3.96 5.98
C ILE A 3 -20.38 2.47 6.30
N PHE A 4 -21.36 1.85 5.63
CA PHE A 4 -21.76 0.46 5.85
C PHE A 4 -21.21 -0.52 4.82
N LYS A 5 -20.41 -0.07 3.83
CA LYS A 5 -19.86 -0.97 2.81
C LYS A 5 -18.85 -1.93 3.44
N ARG A 6 -19.00 -3.23 3.17
CA ARG A 6 -18.11 -4.30 3.65
C ARG A 6 -17.33 -4.95 2.51
N ASN A 7 -16.19 -5.57 2.82
CA ASN A 7 -15.45 -6.41 1.89
C ASN A 7 -15.96 -7.87 1.94
N PRO A 8 -15.49 -8.78 1.06
CA PRO A 8 -15.90 -10.20 1.06
C PRO A 8 -15.67 -10.93 2.39
N PHE A 9 -14.74 -10.44 3.21
CA PHE A 9 -14.43 -10.96 4.54
C PHE A 9 -15.27 -10.30 5.66
N GLY A 10 -16.26 -9.48 5.33
CA GLY A 10 -17.14 -8.82 6.30
C GLY A 10 -16.57 -7.57 6.98
N HIS A 11 -15.35 -7.14 6.66
CA HIS A 11 -14.73 -5.96 7.26
C HIS A 11 -15.36 -4.67 6.73
N ASN A 12 -15.65 -3.73 7.63
CA ASN A 12 -16.12 -2.41 7.26
C ASN A 12 -15.01 -1.62 6.53
N LEU A 13 -15.28 -1.21 5.29
CA LEU A 13 -14.31 -0.50 4.47
C LEU A 13 -13.97 0.90 4.98
N TYR A 14 -14.89 1.56 5.68
CA TYR A 14 -14.63 2.86 6.32
C TYR A 14 -13.57 2.71 7.40
N ILE A 15 -13.72 1.72 8.28
CA ILE A 15 -12.75 1.41 9.34
C ILE A 15 -11.42 1.01 8.72
N LYS A 16 -11.43 0.10 7.73
CA LYS A 16 -10.22 -0.33 7.00
C LYS A 16 -9.46 0.86 6.41
N LYS A 17 -10.16 1.82 5.79
CA LYS A 17 -9.54 3.02 5.22
C LYS A 17 -8.83 3.86 6.27
N TRP A 18 -9.44 4.07 7.43
CA TRP A 18 -8.83 4.85 8.51
C TRP A 18 -7.63 4.14 9.15
N LEU A 19 -7.71 2.82 9.32
CA LEU A 19 -6.56 2.03 9.78
C LEU A 19 -5.37 2.19 8.84
N ILE A 20 -5.59 2.06 7.52
CA ILE A 20 -4.53 2.26 6.52
C ILE A 20 -3.95 3.68 6.59
N ARG A 21 -4.77 4.70 6.80
CA ARG A 21 -4.30 6.09 6.92
C ARG A 21 -3.41 6.31 8.14
N ILE A 22 -3.85 5.83 9.31
CA ILE A 22 -3.13 6.01 10.58
C ILE A 22 -1.81 5.23 10.54
N PHE A 23 -1.87 3.92 10.24
CA PHE A 23 -0.69 3.08 10.17
C PHE A 23 0.23 3.44 9.01
N GLY A 24 -0.32 3.85 7.87
CA GLY A 24 0.43 4.36 6.73
C GLY A 24 1.28 5.56 7.15
N TRP A 25 0.69 6.54 7.84
CA TRP A 25 1.43 7.71 8.32
C TRP A 25 2.54 7.36 9.31
N LEU A 26 2.26 6.51 10.30
CA LEU A 26 3.26 6.06 11.28
C LEU A 26 4.43 5.33 10.62
N THR A 27 4.13 4.43 9.69
CA THR A 27 5.13 3.54 9.08
C THR A 27 5.90 4.21 7.94
N HIS A 28 5.34 5.24 7.29
CA HIS A 28 6.02 6.00 6.25
C HIS A 28 7.35 6.61 6.74
N ARG A 29 7.39 7.06 7.99
CA ARG A 29 8.63 7.57 8.62
C ARG A 29 9.73 6.50 8.69
N ARG A 30 9.37 5.22 8.90
CA ARG A 30 10.33 4.11 8.95
C ARG A 30 11.01 3.90 7.60
N PHE A 31 10.23 3.84 6.53
CA PHE A 31 10.72 3.51 5.19
C PHE A 31 11.44 4.67 4.50
N LYS A 32 10.96 5.91 4.67
CA LYS A 32 11.60 7.10 4.08
C LYS A 32 12.72 7.66 4.96
N GLY A 33 12.60 7.58 6.27
CA GLY A 33 13.53 8.20 7.22
C GLY A 33 14.74 7.34 7.52
N PHE A 34 14.53 6.21 8.19
CA PHE A 34 15.62 5.42 8.78
C PHE A 34 16.18 4.35 7.84
N ASN A 35 15.31 3.62 7.12
CA ASN A 35 15.74 2.49 6.29
C ASN A 35 16.05 2.84 4.84
N GLN A 36 15.67 4.04 4.36
CA GLN A 36 15.80 4.48 2.97
C GLN A 36 15.43 3.37 1.96
N LEU A 37 14.16 2.95 2.01
CA LEU A 37 13.63 1.90 1.13
C LEU A 37 13.97 2.22 -0.34
N LYS A 38 14.74 1.32 -0.98
CA LYS A 38 15.00 1.36 -2.41
C LYS A 38 13.88 0.63 -3.15
N ILE A 39 13.37 1.26 -4.19
CA ILE A 39 12.26 0.76 -5.00
C ILE A 39 12.73 0.87 -6.44
N GLU A 40 12.55 -0.20 -7.20
CA GLU A 40 12.90 -0.29 -8.62
C GLU A 40 11.79 -1.06 -9.33
N GLY A 41 11.40 -0.62 -10.52
CA GLY A 41 10.46 -1.35 -11.38
C GLY A 41 9.00 -1.29 -10.94
N SER A 42 8.61 -0.31 -10.12
CA SER A 42 7.23 -0.20 -9.63
C SER A 42 6.23 0.24 -10.71
N GLU A 43 6.67 0.73 -11.86
CA GLU A 43 5.86 1.01 -13.05
C GLU A 43 5.21 -0.26 -13.63
N ILE A 44 5.80 -1.43 -13.38
CA ILE A 44 5.24 -2.74 -13.79
C ILE A 44 3.84 -2.93 -13.18
N LEU A 45 3.61 -2.42 -11.96
CA LEU A 45 2.34 -2.55 -11.25
C LEU A 45 1.16 -1.91 -11.98
N ASN A 46 1.41 -0.86 -12.75
CA ASN A 46 0.39 -0.17 -13.54
C ASN A 46 -0.06 -0.97 -14.77
N ASN A 47 0.77 -1.91 -15.23
CA ASN A 47 0.51 -2.74 -16.41
C ASN A 47 -0.02 -4.14 -16.05
N LEU A 48 -0.19 -4.44 -14.76
CA LEU A 48 -0.69 -5.74 -14.32
C LEU A 48 -2.18 -5.91 -14.64
N PRO A 49 -2.64 -7.15 -14.92
CA PRO A 49 -4.06 -7.43 -15.04
C PRO A 49 -4.76 -7.19 -13.69
N GLU A 50 -6.04 -6.84 -13.73
CA GLU A 50 -6.81 -6.49 -12.52
C GLU A 50 -6.86 -7.63 -11.49
N ASN A 51 -6.86 -8.87 -11.96
CA ASN A 51 -7.16 -10.07 -11.18
C ASN A 51 -6.17 -11.20 -11.49
N LYS A 52 -6.13 -12.22 -10.62
CA LYS A 52 -5.32 -13.45 -10.80
C LYS A 52 -3.80 -13.20 -10.87
N VAL A 53 -3.32 -12.18 -10.17
CA VAL A 53 -1.89 -11.91 -10.00
C VAL A 53 -1.42 -12.49 -8.66
N LEU A 54 -0.35 -13.29 -8.69
CA LEU A 54 0.34 -13.77 -7.50
C LEU A 54 1.63 -12.98 -7.30
N PHE A 55 1.72 -12.25 -6.19
CA PHE A 55 2.96 -11.59 -5.78
C PHE A 55 3.78 -12.56 -4.92
N VAL A 56 5.03 -12.80 -5.32
CA VAL A 56 5.99 -13.65 -4.59
C VAL A 56 7.11 -12.76 -4.09
N SER A 57 7.37 -12.79 -2.79
CA SER A 57 8.45 -12.06 -2.13
C SER A 57 9.19 -12.98 -1.18
N ASN A 58 10.49 -12.72 -1.00
CA ASN A 58 11.22 -13.26 0.14
C ASN A 58 10.66 -12.67 1.45
N HIS A 59 10.91 -13.34 2.56
CA HIS A 59 10.28 -13.04 3.83
C HIS A 59 11.31 -12.84 4.94
N GLN A 60 11.61 -11.58 5.29
CA GLN A 60 12.57 -11.26 6.36
C GLN A 60 11.87 -10.67 7.59
N THR A 61 10.83 -9.87 7.42
CA THR A 61 10.03 -9.33 8.53
C THR A 61 8.58 -9.15 8.10
N TYR A 62 7.72 -10.13 8.43
CA TYR A 62 6.33 -10.27 7.96
C TYR A 62 5.57 -8.94 7.90
N PHE A 63 5.57 -8.20 9.01
CA PHE A 63 4.82 -6.96 9.10
C PHE A 63 5.45 -5.81 8.31
N ALA A 64 6.78 -5.69 8.31
CA ALA A 64 7.44 -4.59 7.62
C ALA A 64 7.39 -4.77 6.10
N ASP A 65 7.56 -6.00 5.62
CA ASP A 65 7.55 -6.34 4.19
C ASP A 65 6.15 -6.09 3.60
N VAL A 66 5.10 -6.57 4.28
CA VAL A 66 3.70 -6.32 3.88
C VAL A 66 3.38 -4.82 3.86
N VAL A 67 3.78 -4.07 4.89
CA VAL A 67 3.52 -2.62 4.95
C VAL A 67 4.31 -1.87 3.86
N ALA A 68 5.55 -2.27 3.57
CA ALA A 68 6.33 -1.70 2.49
C ALA A 68 5.63 -1.92 1.13
N MET A 69 5.14 -3.13 0.87
CA MET A 69 4.33 -3.43 -0.33
C MET A 69 3.08 -2.55 -0.40
N PHE A 70 2.37 -2.32 0.71
CA PHE A 70 1.24 -1.39 0.74
C PHE A 70 1.63 0.03 0.32
N HIS A 71 2.76 0.56 0.81
CA HIS A 71 3.24 1.88 0.40
C HIS A 71 3.60 1.91 -1.09
N VAL A 72 4.37 0.94 -1.57
CA VAL A 72 4.81 0.86 -2.98
C VAL A 72 3.61 0.73 -3.92
N PHE A 73 2.66 -0.17 -3.62
CA PHE A 73 1.50 -0.40 -4.47
C PHE A 73 0.61 0.83 -4.56
N ASN A 74 0.30 1.47 -3.43
CA ASN A 74 -0.55 2.66 -3.45
C ASN A 74 0.17 3.86 -4.07
N ALA A 75 1.49 3.97 -3.89
CA ALA A 75 2.29 5.00 -4.54
C ALA A 75 2.29 4.85 -6.07
N SER A 76 2.60 3.64 -6.58
CA SER A 76 2.62 3.34 -8.01
C SER A 76 1.25 3.54 -8.66
N LEU A 77 0.17 3.02 -8.05
CA LEU A 77 -1.20 3.23 -8.52
C LEU A 77 -1.66 4.71 -8.46
N SER A 78 -0.93 5.55 -7.73
CA SER A 78 -1.14 7.01 -7.71
C SER A 78 -0.20 7.76 -8.68
N GLY A 79 0.46 7.05 -9.60
CA GLY A 79 1.40 7.61 -10.58
C GLY A 79 2.76 8.00 -10.01
N ARG A 80 3.20 7.37 -8.91
CA ARG A 80 4.54 7.57 -8.35
C ARG A 80 5.41 6.36 -8.63
N ASP A 81 6.28 6.50 -9.60
CA ASP A 81 7.27 5.47 -9.92
C ASP A 81 8.47 5.57 -8.97
N ASP A 82 8.86 4.41 -8.47
CA ASP A 82 10.04 4.11 -7.63
C ASP A 82 10.19 5.02 -6.41
N SER A 83 9.05 5.54 -5.92
CA SER A 83 9.05 6.59 -4.93
C SER A 83 7.81 6.57 -4.06
N ILE A 84 8.04 6.47 -2.76
CA ILE A 84 7.01 6.70 -1.74
C ILE A 84 7.02 8.14 -1.23
N LYS A 85 7.71 9.09 -1.90
CA LYS A 85 7.77 10.49 -1.45
C LYS A 85 6.37 11.12 -1.41
N ASN A 86 6.12 11.91 -0.37
CA ASN A 86 4.88 12.63 -0.12
C ASN A 86 3.70 11.66 -0.01
N ILE A 87 3.36 11.32 1.24
CA ILE A 87 2.45 10.22 1.62
C ILE A 87 1.00 10.34 1.09
N GLY A 88 0.67 11.33 0.27
CA GLY A 88 -0.69 11.58 -0.23
C GLY A 88 -1.37 10.38 -0.92
N TYR A 89 -0.63 9.39 -1.41
CA TYR A 89 -1.20 8.14 -1.96
C TYR A 89 -2.06 7.37 -0.95
N ILE A 90 -1.84 7.50 0.37
CA ILE A 90 -2.67 6.83 1.38
C ILE A 90 -4.04 7.50 1.58
N TRP A 91 -4.31 8.64 0.92
CA TRP A 91 -5.58 9.34 1.07
C TRP A 91 -6.73 8.57 0.40
N HIS A 92 -6.45 7.91 -0.72
CA HIS A 92 -7.38 7.04 -1.44
C HIS A 92 -6.73 5.67 -1.70
N PRO A 93 -6.49 4.88 -0.65
CA PRO A 93 -5.78 3.62 -0.81
C PRO A 93 -6.68 2.57 -1.48
N LYS A 94 -6.09 1.58 -2.15
CA LYS A 94 -6.81 0.41 -2.63
C LYS A 94 -7.30 -0.41 -1.43
N LEU A 95 -8.62 -0.64 -1.36
CA LEU A 95 -9.28 -1.27 -0.20
C LEU A 95 -9.67 -2.73 -0.44
N ASN A 96 -9.53 -3.22 -1.67
CA ASN A 96 -9.89 -4.56 -2.12
C ASN A 96 -8.72 -5.19 -2.87
#